data_AF-A0A841Q7X9-F1
#
_entry.id   AF-A0A841Q7X9-F1
#
_cell.length_a   1.000
_cell.length_b   1.000
_cell.length_c   1.000
_cell.angle_alpha   90.00
_cell.angle_beta   90.00
_cell.angle_gamma   90.00
#
_symmetry.space_group_name_H-M   'P 1'
#
loop_
_entity.id
_entity.type
_entity.pdbx_description
1 polymer ?
#
loop_
_entity_poly.entity_id
_entity_poly.type
_entity_poly.pdbx_seq_one_letter_code
_entity_poly.pdbx_strand_id
1 'polypeptide(L)'
;MLLPKNSGVFEMKNKEAGLTLIEIMAVIVIIGILAAISIPLVSNIIEKSKEEVCQTNIIILERSYESYLVLKSVEHTEVVFEQFMRSYDGELCENDCAVSYGEGKVHCSTEVDDEEDDGGGSVPYL
;
A
#
# COMPACT_ATOMS: atom_id res chain seq x y z
N MET A 1 -34.87 -61.61 40.03
CA MET A 1 -35.15 -60.61 38.98
C MET A 1 -35.05 -59.23 39.60
N LEU A 2 -33.89 -58.56 39.50
CA LEU A 2 -33.73 -57.11 39.65
C LEU A 2 -32.45 -56.71 38.90
N LEU A 3 -32.58 -55.84 37.90
CA LEU A 3 -31.45 -55.25 37.17
C LEU A 3 -30.95 -53.99 37.90
N PRO A 4 -29.64 -53.75 38.01
CA PRO A 4 -29.12 -52.49 38.51
C PRO A 4 -29.26 -51.39 37.45
N LYS A 5 -29.57 -50.18 37.92
CA LYS A 5 -29.79 -48.96 37.14
C LYS A 5 -28.44 -48.40 36.70
N ASN A 6 -28.20 -48.34 35.39
CA ASN A 6 -27.08 -47.57 34.82
C ASN A 6 -27.51 -46.11 34.68
N SER A 7 -26.93 -45.24 35.50
CA SER A 7 -27.10 -43.79 35.39
C SER A 7 -25.72 -43.14 35.33
N GLY A 8 -25.06 -43.30 34.18
CA GLY A 8 -23.97 -42.42 33.77
C GLY A 8 -24.54 -41.09 33.27
N VAL A 9 -25.03 -40.26 34.19
CA VAL A 9 -25.28 -38.85 33.91
C VAL A 9 -23.98 -38.12 34.21
N PHE A 10 -23.24 -37.78 33.16
CA PHE A 10 -22.09 -36.89 33.28
C PHE A 10 -22.64 -35.48 33.49
N GLU A 11 -22.76 -35.08 34.75
CA GLU A 11 -23.19 -33.75 35.13
C GLU A 11 -22.07 -32.77 34.72
N MET A 12 -22.24 -32.10 33.57
CA MET A 12 -21.40 -30.98 33.15
C MET A 12 -21.63 -29.82 34.10
N LYS A 13 -20.85 -29.76 35.18
CA LYS A 13 -20.67 -28.54 35.96
C LYS A 13 -20.08 -27.48 35.05
N ASN A 14 -20.93 -26.65 34.45
CA ASN A 14 -20.53 -25.39 33.85
C ASN A 14 -19.93 -24.53 34.97
N LYS A 15 -18.61 -24.61 35.13
CA LYS A 15 -17.86 -23.63 35.90
C LYS A 15 -17.87 -22.37 35.06
N GLU A 16 -18.84 -21.50 35.30
CA GLU A 16 -18.81 -20.15 34.76
C GLU A 16 -17.63 -19.40 35.41
N ALA A 17 -16.48 -19.45 34.75
CA ALA A 17 -15.34 -18.60 35.10
C ALA A 17 -15.61 -17.21 34.50
N GLY A 18 -16.07 -16.29 35.33
CA GLY A 18 -16.26 -14.89 34.95
C GLY A 18 -14.92 -14.15 34.90
N LEU A 19 -14.68 -13.41 33.81
CA LEU A 19 -13.59 -12.44 33.72
C LEU A 19 -13.85 -11.29 34.69
N THR A 20 -12.79 -10.79 35.32
CA THR A 20 -12.90 -9.65 36.23
C THR A 20 -12.82 -8.33 35.45
N LEU A 21 -13.49 -7.29 35.94
CA LEU A 21 -13.46 -5.97 35.30
C LEU A 21 -12.04 -5.39 35.25
N ILE A 22 -11.22 -5.66 36.28
CA ILE A 22 -9.84 -5.20 36.35
C ILE A 22 -8.94 -5.86 35.29
N GLU A 23 -9.22 -7.12 34.94
CA GLU A 23 -8.48 -7.87 33.93
C GLU A 23 -8.72 -7.27 32.53
N ILE A 24 -9.98 -6.95 32.21
CA ILE A 24 -10.30 -6.24 30.97
C ILE A 24 -9.71 -4.83 30.96
N MET A 25 -9.72 -4.13 32.11
CA MET A 25 -9.17 -2.78 32.22
C MET A 25 -7.65 -2.76 31.97
N ALA A 26 -6.91 -3.72 32.50
CA ALA A 26 -5.48 -3.84 32.25
C ALA A 26 -5.19 -4.08 30.75
N VAL A 27 -5.99 -4.92 30.08
CA VAL A 27 -5.82 -5.24 28.66
C VAL A 27 -6.07 -4.03 27.76
N ILE A 28 -7.15 -3.28 27.98
CA ILE A 28 -7.44 -2.09 27.14
C ILE A 28 -6.40 -0.98 27.33
N VAL A 29 -5.82 -0.85 28.53
CA VAL A 29 -4.75 0.12 28.80
C VAL A 29 -3.50 -0.25 27.99
N ILE A 30 -3.12 -1.53 27.99
CA ILE A 30 -1.98 -2.01 27.20
C ILE A 30 -2.22 -1.80 25.70
N ILE A 31 -3.40 -2.18 25.18
CA ILE A 31 -3.76 -1.97 23.77
C ILE A 31 -3.76 -0.49 23.41
N GLY A 32 -4.27 0.39 24.30
CA GLY A 32 -4.28 1.83 24.09
C GLY A 32 -2.88 2.44 23.96
N ILE A 33 -1.94 2.02 24.82
CA ILE A 33 -0.54 2.46 24.74
C ILE A 33 0.11 1.99 23.44
N LEU A 34 -0.11 0.74 23.04
CA LEU A 34 0.44 0.19 21.79
C LEU A 34 -0.15 0.87 20.56
N ALA A 35 -1.46 1.13 20.55
CA ALA A 35 -2.16 1.78 19.44
C ALA A 35 -1.67 3.23 19.26
N ALA A 36 -1.44 3.96 20.36
CA ALA A 36 -0.96 5.34 20.31
C ALA A 36 0.38 5.50 19.58
N ILE A 37 1.29 4.52 19.71
CA ILE A 37 2.60 4.52 19.04
C ILE A 37 2.48 3.94 17.63
N SER A 38 1.70 2.87 17.46
CA SER A 38 1.61 2.12 16.20
C SER A 38 0.99 2.92 15.06
N ILE A 39 -0.04 3.74 15.33
CA ILE A 39 -0.78 4.47 14.29
C ILE A 39 0.11 5.44 13.48
N PRO A 40 0.82 6.41 14.09
CA PRO A 40 1.62 7.36 13.31
C PRO A 40 2.79 6.70 12.57
N LEU A 41 3.39 5.66 13.15
CA LEU A 41 4.48 4.92 12.51
C LEU A 41 4.04 4.26 11.22
N VAL A 42 2.90 3.57 11.24
CA VAL A 42 2.37 2.87 10.06
C VAL A 42 1.91 3.86 9.00
N SER A 43 1.26 4.97 9.40
CA SER A 43 0.82 6.00 8.46
C SER A 43 1.96 6.57 7.63
N ASN A 44 3.06 6.96 8.29
CA ASN A 44 4.22 7.55 7.61
C ASN A 44 4.92 6.56 6.68
N ILE A 45 4.98 5.28 7.06
CA ILE A 45 5.57 4.24 6.20
C ILE A 45 4.72 4.02 4.95
N ILE A 46 3.40 3.95 5.11
CA ILE A 46 2.48 3.77 3.99
C ILE A 46 2.63 4.93 2.99
N GLU A 47 2.65 6.17 3.46
CA GLU A 47 2.78 7.34 2.59
C GLU A 47 4.09 7.33 1.80
N LYS A 48 5.22 7.06 2.47
CA LYS A 48 6.52 6.90 1.79
C LYS A 48 6.54 5.75 0.81
N SER A 49 5.97 4.60 1.17
CA SER A 49 5.89 3.46 0.24
C SER A 49 5.05 3.78 -0.99
N LYS A 50 3.99 4.57 -0.85
CA LYS A 50 3.19 5.03 -2.00
C LYS A 50 4.00 5.95 -2.91
N GLU A 51 4.74 6.89 -2.32
CA GLU A 51 5.62 7.80 -3.07
C GLU A 51 6.74 7.05 -3.81
N GLU A 52 7.43 6.14 -3.14
CA GLU A 52 8.50 5.32 -3.73
C GLU A 52 7.98 4.46 -4.90
N VAL A 53 6.79 3.87 -4.74
CA VAL A 53 6.13 3.09 -5.81
C VAL A 53 5.77 3.99 -7.00
N CYS A 54 5.21 5.18 -6.74
CA CYS A 54 4.88 6.14 -7.78
C CYS A 54 6.13 6.57 -8.57
N GLN A 55 7.22 6.93 -7.89
CA GLN A 55 8.50 7.27 -8.54
C GLN A 55 9.03 6.11 -9.38
N THR A 56 8.97 4.89 -8.86
CA THR A 56 9.40 3.68 -9.58
C THR A 56 8.56 3.45 -10.84
N ASN A 57 7.24 3.60 -10.73
CA ASN A 57 6.32 3.42 -11.86
C ASN A 57 6.54 4.45 -12.96
N ILE A 58 6.86 5.71 -12.60
CA ILE A 58 7.21 6.75 -13.58
C ILE A 58 8.47 6.37 -14.36
N ILE A 59 9.51 5.86 -13.70
CA ILE A 59 10.74 5.41 -14.36
C ILE A 59 10.46 4.22 -15.28
N ILE A 60 9.60 3.29 -14.86
CA ILE A 60 9.17 2.15 -15.70
C ILE A 60 8.41 2.65 -16.94
N LEU A 61 7.51 3.61 -16.76
CA LEU A 61 6.76 4.22 -17.85
C LEU A 61 7.69 4.91 -18.86
N GLU A 62 8.65 5.71 -18.38
CA GLU A 62 9.67 6.38 -19.21
C GLU A 62 10.40 5.36 -20.09
N ARG A 63 10.94 4.30 -19.48
CA ARG A 63 11.66 3.24 -20.20
C ARG A 63 10.80 2.49 -21.19
N SER A 64 9.56 2.21 -20.81
CA SER A 64 8.60 1.55 -21.66
C SER A 64 8.29 2.41 -22.90
N TYR A 65 8.13 3.71 -22.70
CA TYR A 65 7.89 4.66 -23.77
C TYR A 65 9.13 4.86 -24.66
N GLU A 66 10.33 5.03 -24.08
CA GLU A 66 11.58 5.10 -24.86
C GLU A 66 11.80 3.86 -25.72
N SER A 67 11.58 2.68 -25.13
CA SER A 67 11.61 1.41 -25.85
C SER A 67 10.59 1.39 -27.00
N TYR A 68 9.38 1.90 -26.76
CA TYR A 68 8.35 2.02 -27.80
C TYR A 68 8.80 2.93 -28.96
N LEU A 69 9.40 4.09 -28.68
CA LEU A 69 9.94 5.01 -29.70
C LEU A 69 11.00 4.32 -30.56
N VAL A 70 11.94 3.61 -29.92
CA VAL A 70 13.00 2.88 -30.62
C VAL A 70 12.43 1.75 -31.48
N LEU A 71 11.55 0.92 -30.93
CA LEU A 71 10.98 -0.25 -31.61
C LEU A 71 10.08 0.12 -32.80
N LYS A 72 9.39 1.26 -32.71
CA LYS A 72 8.54 1.77 -33.80
C LYS A 72 9.27 2.71 -34.74
N SER A 73 10.51 3.10 -34.42
CA SER A 73 11.29 4.08 -35.17
C SER A 73 10.51 5.39 -35.38
N VAL A 74 9.79 5.82 -34.34
CA VAL A 74 9.03 7.07 -34.31
C VAL A 74 9.66 8.02 -33.29
N GLU A 75 9.61 9.32 -33.58
CA GLU A 75 10.03 10.33 -32.62
C GLU A 75 8.90 10.69 -31.67
N HIS A 76 9.26 11.23 -30.51
CA HIS A 76 8.29 11.73 -29.56
C HIS A 76 7.45 12.85 -30.17
N THR A 77 6.14 12.72 -30.02
CA THR A 77 5.16 13.80 -30.21
C THR A 77 4.06 13.62 -29.16
N GLU A 78 3.36 14.70 -28.81
CA GLU A 78 2.24 14.64 -27.87
C GLU A 78 1.21 13.58 -28.29
N VAL A 79 0.88 13.52 -29.59
CA VAL A 79 -0.09 12.54 -30.13
C VAL A 79 0.40 11.09 -29.96
N VAL A 80 1.68 10.82 -30.20
CA VAL A 80 2.27 9.48 -30.02
C VAL A 80 2.30 9.10 -28.54
N PHE A 81 2.61 10.06 -27.66
CA PHE A 81 2.60 9.84 -26.22
C PHE A 81 1.18 9.55 -25.71
N GLU A 82 0.18 10.34 -26.13
CA GLU A 82 -1.23 10.07 -25.81
C GLU A 82 -1.68 8.69 -26.30
N GLN A 83 -1.29 8.30 -27.51
CA GLN A 83 -1.62 6.98 -28.05
C GLN A 83 -1.02 5.85 -27.20
N PHE A 84 0.23 6.02 -26.77
CA PHE A 84 0.88 5.07 -25.88
C PHE A 84 0.19 5.02 -24.51
N MET A 85 -0.13 6.17 -23.92
CA MET A 85 -0.82 6.26 -22.63
C MET A 85 -2.20 5.60 -22.66
N ARG A 86 -2.95 5.70 -23.77
CA ARG A 86 -4.22 4.97 -23.94
C ARG A 86 -4.07 3.45 -23.95
N SER A 87 -2.89 2.94 -24.29
CA SER A 87 -2.58 1.52 -24.29
C SER A 87 -1.91 1.04 -23.00
N TYR A 88 -1.48 1.96 -22.16
CA TYR A 88 -0.82 1.67 -20.90
C TYR A 88 -1.89 1.42 -19.82
N ASP A 89 -1.98 0.17 -19.36
CA ASP A 89 -2.93 -0.27 -18.31
C ASP A 89 -2.29 -0.28 -16.91
N GLY A 90 -1.08 0.26 -16.77
CA GLY A 90 -0.37 0.28 -15.50
C GLY A 90 -0.91 1.35 -14.56
N GLU A 91 -1.10 0.99 -13.30
CA GLU A 91 -1.31 1.97 -12.23
C GLU A 91 -0.01 2.75 -12.03
N LEU A 92 -0.09 4.08 -12.14
CA LEU A 92 1.08 4.95 -11.97
C LEU A 92 1.22 5.37 -10.52
N CYS A 93 0.25 6.14 -10.03
CA CYS A 93 0.24 6.68 -8.69
C CYS A 93 -1.19 6.68 -8.15
N GLU A 94 -1.34 6.52 -6.84
CA GLU A 94 -2.64 6.47 -6.16
C GLU A 94 -3.33 7.86 -6.11
N ASN A 95 -2.54 8.93 -6.26
CA ASN A 95 -3.01 10.30 -6.46
C ASN A 95 -2.97 10.63 -7.96
N ASP A 96 -4.06 11.17 -8.49
CA ASP A 96 -4.22 11.53 -9.90
C ASP A 96 -3.20 12.62 -10.27
N CYS A 97 -2.08 12.24 -10.88
CA CYS A 97 -1.05 13.19 -11.32
C CYS A 97 -1.08 13.36 -12.83
N ALA A 98 -0.88 14.59 -13.29
CA ALA A 98 -0.80 14.91 -14.71
C ALA A 98 0.57 14.48 -15.22
N VAL A 99 0.59 13.47 -16.10
CA VAL A 99 1.81 12.92 -16.67
C VAL A 99 2.13 13.63 -17.99
N SER A 100 3.35 14.15 -18.10
CA SER A 100 3.90 14.80 -19.28
C SER A 100 5.23 14.15 -19.68
N TYR A 101 5.59 14.22 -20.96
CA TYR A 101 6.89 13.77 -21.44
C TYR A 101 7.65 14.97 -22.01
N GLY A 102 8.87 15.20 -21.54
CA GLY A 102 9.71 16.32 -21.95
C GLY A 102 11.18 16.03 -21.70
N GLU A 103 12.05 16.46 -22.63
CA GLU A 103 13.51 16.33 -22.50
C GLU A 103 14.01 14.88 -22.26
N GLY A 104 13.28 13.88 -22.77
CA GLY A 104 13.63 12.47 -22.57
C GLY A 104 13.10 11.86 -21.28
N LYS A 105 12.42 12.65 -20.43
CA LYS A 105 11.92 12.19 -19.13
C LYS A 105 10.41 12.31 -19.03
N VAL A 106 9.83 11.45 -18.20
CA VAL A 106 8.42 11.59 -17.79
C VAL A 106 8.35 12.44 -16.53
N HIS A 107 7.50 13.48 -16.55
CA HIS A 107 7.20 14.33 -15.40
C HIS A 107 5.76 14.11 -14.93
N CYS A 108 5.61 13.80 -13.65
CA CYS A 108 4.32 13.72 -12.95
C CYS A 108 4.17 15.04 -12.18
N SER A 109 3.28 15.91 -12.65
CA SER A 109 2.91 17.14 -11.93
C SER A 109 1.65 16.85 -11.15
N THR A 110 1.78 16.74 -9.84
CA THR A 110 0.62 16.70 -8.94
C THR A 110 0.08 18.12 -8.81
N GLU A 111 -1.23 18.34 -8.94
CA GLU A 111 -1.87 19.65 -8.68
C GLU A 111 -1.95 19.99 -7.17
N VAL A 112 -1.01 19.47 -6.38
CA VAL A 112 -0.86 19.81 -4.97
C VAL A 112 0.42 20.61 -4.87
N ASP A 113 0.26 21.93 -4.77
CA ASP A 113 1.30 22.85 -4.31
C ASP A 113 1.83 22.31 -2.97
N ASP A 114 2.95 21.61 -2.97
CA ASP A 114 3.83 21.51 -1.82
C ASP A 114 5.26 21.36 -2.32
N GLU A 115 6.08 22.28 -1.84
CA GLU A 115 7.47 22.53 -2.22
C GLU A 115 8.39 21.32 -1.96
N GLU A 116 9.35 21.16 -2.88
CA GLU A 116 10.67 20.52 -2.74
C GLU A 116 10.84 19.41 -1.69
N ASP A 117 11.05 18.17 -2.15
CA ASP A 117 12.13 17.34 -1.59
C ASP A 117 12.91 16.65 -2.72
N ASP A 118 14.11 17.17 -2.95
CA ASP A 118 15.13 16.63 -3.84
C ASP A 118 15.76 15.40 -3.17
N GLY A 119 15.15 14.24 -3.46
CA GLY A 119 15.57 12.94 -2.94
C GLY A 119 15.90 11.95 -4.05
N GLY A 120 16.54 12.41 -5.13
CA GLY A 120 16.93 11.59 -6.29
C GLY A 120 17.95 10.49 -5.94
N GLY A 121 17.50 9.41 -5.32
CA GLY A 121 18.25 8.17 -5.19
C GLY A 121 18.18 7.37 -6.49
N SER A 122 18.98 7.75 -7.48
CA SER A 122 19.16 6.94 -8.69
C SER A 122 19.73 5.56 -8.31
N VAL A 123 18.89 4.53 -8.34
CA VAL A 123 19.32 3.13 -8.21
C VAL A 123 20.19 2.76 -9.43
N PRO A 124 21.42 2.27 -9.23
CA PRO A 124 22.29 1.87 -10.34
C PRO A 124 21.75 0.61 -11.03
N TYR A 125 21.64 0.65 -12.35
CA TYR A 125 21.37 -0.53 -13.17
C TYR A 125 22.71 -1.24 -13.43
N LEU A 126 22.81 -2.50 -12.99
CA LEU A 126 23.91 -3.43 -13.29
C LEU A 126 23.77 -4.03 -14.69
#